data_AF-A0A8S3SJK4-F1
#
_entry.id   AF-A0A8S3SJK4-F1
#
_cell.length_a   1.000
_cell.length_b   1.000
_cell.length_c   1.000
_cell.angle_alpha   90.00
_cell.angle_beta   90.00
_cell.angle_gamma   90.00
#
_symmetry.space_group_name_H-M   'P 1'
#
loop_
_entity.id
_entity.type
_entity.pdbx_description
1 polymer ?
#
loop_
_entity_poly.entity_id
_entity_poly.type
_entity_poly.pdbx_seq_one_letter_code
_entity_poly.pdbx_strand_id
1 'polypeptide(L)'
;MMSKKDEYETKLQNYEKLKSEQKNLVEENHYLRNILEDNEQLELYDNLENRYTTSAVECVVNLLNFNIAASKIGRVIETVCSLCKRIPNQVPACSTVNRINDMRISVASKQMQDISKKTNLTLYSDETSKYGKSFEVFAVSDDQKNSYPIGTA
;
A
#
# COMPACT_ATOMS: atom_id res chain seq x y z
N MET A 1 -51.77 -35.51 34.55
CA MET A 1 -51.16 -34.24 35.00
C MET A 1 -49.67 -34.50 35.14
N MET A 2 -48.82 -33.82 34.37
CA MET A 2 -47.36 -33.87 34.60
C MET A 2 -47.05 -33.37 36.01
N SER A 3 -46.11 -34.02 36.69
CA SER A 3 -45.64 -33.54 37.99
C SER A 3 -44.89 -32.22 37.80
N LYS A 4 -44.98 -31.30 38.78
CA LYS A 4 -44.17 -30.06 38.78
C LYS A 4 -42.66 -30.34 38.66
N LYS A 5 -42.24 -31.54 39.09
CA LYS A 5 -40.86 -32.02 38.96
C LYS A 5 -40.49 -32.29 37.48
N ASP A 6 -41.38 -32.94 36.73
CA ASP A 6 -41.18 -33.25 35.32
C ASP A 6 -41.14 -31.98 34.45
N GLU A 7 -41.98 -30.99 34.79
CA GLU A 7 -41.95 -29.67 34.15
C GLU A 7 -40.62 -28.93 34.39
N TYR A 8 -40.07 -29.03 35.60
CA TYR A 8 -38.80 -28.39 35.95
C TYR A 8 -37.62 -29.06 35.24
N GLU A 9 -37.58 -30.39 35.22
CA GLU A 9 -36.55 -31.16 34.51
C GLU A 9 -36.56 -30.88 33.00
N THR A 10 -37.75 -30.77 32.40
CA THR A 10 -37.90 -30.41 30.98
C THR A 10 -37.39 -28.99 30.69
N LYS A 11 -37.67 -28.02 31.57
CA LYS A 11 -37.16 -26.65 31.44
C LYS A 11 -35.64 -26.60 31.58
N LEU A 12 -35.06 -27.39 32.49
CA LEU A 12 -33.63 -27.45 32.71
C LEU A 12 -32.90 -28.02 31.48
N GLN A 13 -33.41 -29.12 30.90
CA GLN A 13 -32.87 -29.69 29.65
C GLN A 13 -32.94 -28.70 28.49
N ASN A 14 -34.06 -27.98 28.34
CA ASN A 14 -34.19 -26.96 27.30
C ASN A 14 -33.20 -25.81 27.50
N TYR A 15 -32.98 -25.37 28.74
CA TYR A 15 -32.00 -24.32 29.05
C TYR A 15 -30.57 -24.73 28.70
N GLU A 16 -30.16 -25.94 29.04
CA GLU A 16 -28.82 -26.46 28.71
C GLU A 16 -28.63 -26.60 27.20
N LYS A 17 -29.66 -27.07 26.49
CA LYS A 17 -29.66 -27.16 25.03
C LYS A 17 -29.49 -25.78 24.38
N LEU A 18 -30.33 -24.81 24.77
CA LEU A 18 -30.25 -23.42 24.31
C LEU A 18 -28.90 -22.79 24.61
N LYS A 19 -28.31 -23.06 25.77
CA LYS A 19 -26.98 -22.57 26.15
C LYS A 19 -25.89 -23.15 25.25
N SER A 20 -26.00 -24.43 24.88
CA SER A 20 -25.06 -25.04 23.93
C SER A 20 -25.22 -24.47 22.52
N GLU A 21 -26.46 -24.26 22.05
CA GLU A 21 -26.75 -23.67 20.75
C GLU A 21 -26.24 -22.23 20.67
N GLN A 22 -26.43 -21.44 21.74
CA GLN A 22 -25.90 -20.08 21.82
C GLN A 22 -24.36 -20.07 21.74
N LYS A 23 -23.69 -21.01 22.42
CA LYS A 23 -22.23 -21.11 22.36
C LYS A 23 -21.75 -21.44 20.94
N ASN A 24 -22.38 -22.41 20.28
CA ASN A 24 -22.05 -22.77 18.90
C ASN A 24 -22.25 -21.59 17.94
N LEU A 25 -23.37 -20.86 18.08
CA LEU A 25 -23.66 -19.68 17.25
C LEU A 25 -22.65 -18.55 17.46
N VAL A 26 -22.12 -18.37 18.68
CA VAL A 26 -21.06 -17.40 18.96
C VAL A 26 -19.75 -17.81 18.29
N GLU A 27 -19.39 -19.08 18.34
CA GLU A 27 -18.19 -19.62 17.69
C GLU A 27 -18.30 -19.51 16.15
N GLU A 28 -19.45 -19.83 15.57
CA GLU A 28 -19.72 -19.66 14.14
C GLU A 28 -19.67 -18.19 13.71
N ASN A 29 -20.25 -17.27 14.49
CA ASN A 29 -20.17 -15.83 14.21
C ASN A 29 -18.73 -15.33 14.25
N HIS A 30 -17.96 -15.77 15.24
CA HIS A 30 -16.56 -15.40 15.36
C HIS A 30 -15.75 -15.90 14.15
N TYR A 31 -15.99 -17.14 13.72
CA TYR A 31 -15.37 -17.71 12.53
C TYR A 31 -15.72 -16.92 11.26
N LEU A 32 -17.00 -16.59 11.05
CA LEU A 32 -17.45 -15.81 9.91
C LEU A 32 -16.87 -14.39 9.89
N ARG A 33 -16.77 -13.74 11.06
CA ARG A 33 -16.10 -12.43 11.18
C ARG A 33 -14.64 -12.50 10.80
N ASN A 34 -13.92 -13.51 11.26
CA ASN A 34 -12.51 -13.70 10.88
C ASN A 34 -12.35 -13.91 9.37
N ILE A 35 -13.27 -14.63 8.72
CA ILE A 35 -13.25 -14.80 7.26
C ILE A 35 -13.55 -13.47 6.54
N LEU A 36 -14.51 -12.69 7.04
CA LEU A 36 -14.84 -11.39 6.46
C LEU A 36 -13.71 -10.39 6.63
N GLU A 37 -13.09 -10.38 7.80
CA GLU A 37 -11.88 -9.60 8.07
C GLU A 37 -10.74 -10.08 7.16
N ASP A 38 -10.50 -11.37 6.98
CA ASP A 38 -9.46 -11.88 6.08
C ASP A 38 -9.69 -11.46 4.61
N ASN A 39 -10.93 -11.32 4.16
CA ASN A 39 -11.30 -10.99 2.78
C ASN A 39 -11.62 -9.50 2.54
N GLU A 40 -11.26 -8.62 3.48
CA GLU A 40 -11.53 -7.19 3.34
C GLU A 40 -10.88 -6.62 2.07
N GLN A 41 -11.66 -5.85 1.32
CA GLN A 41 -11.21 -5.17 0.13
C GLN A 41 -10.26 -4.03 0.52
N LEU A 42 -9.09 -3.97 -0.11
CA LEU A 42 -8.13 -2.88 0.10
C LEU A 42 -8.45 -1.74 -0.87
N GLU A 43 -8.78 -0.58 -0.31
CA GLU A 43 -9.04 0.64 -1.09
C GLU A 43 -7.74 1.31 -1.52
N LEU A 44 -7.35 1.08 -2.77
CA LEU A 44 -6.25 1.78 -3.43
C LEU A 44 -6.73 2.94 -4.31
N TYR A 45 -7.98 2.87 -4.75
CA TYR A 45 -8.63 3.86 -5.60
C TYR A 45 -9.88 4.41 -4.95
N ASP A 46 -9.97 5.72 -4.83
CA ASP A 46 -11.17 6.42 -4.41
C ASP A 46 -12.07 6.63 -5.63
N ASN A 47 -13.20 5.93 -5.65
CA ASN A 47 -14.19 6.03 -6.72
C ASN A 47 -14.97 7.36 -6.71
N LEU A 48 -15.10 8.03 -5.56
CA LEU A 48 -15.79 9.31 -5.44
C LEU A 48 -14.94 10.43 -6.03
N GLU A 49 -13.64 10.41 -5.72
CA GLU A 49 -12.68 11.41 -6.19
C GLU A 49 -12.02 11.02 -7.53
N ASN A 50 -12.31 9.83 -8.04
CA ASN A 50 -11.77 9.27 -9.27
C ASN A 50 -10.23 9.34 -9.33
N ARG A 51 -9.58 8.98 -8.22
CA ARG A 51 -8.12 9.05 -8.06
C ARG A 51 -7.59 7.94 -7.16
N TYR A 52 -6.33 7.59 -7.35
CA TYR A 52 -5.62 6.71 -6.41
C TYR A 52 -5.42 7.44 -5.08
N THR A 53 -5.55 6.70 -3.99
CA THR A 53 -5.27 7.22 -2.64
C THR A 53 -3.82 7.67 -2.54
N THR A 54 -3.53 8.63 -1.67
CA THR A 54 -2.17 9.14 -1.47
C THR A 54 -1.21 8.01 -1.13
N SER A 55 -1.61 7.08 -0.26
CA SER A 55 -0.83 5.90 0.12
C SER A 55 -0.52 4.98 -1.08
N ALA A 56 -1.47 4.81 -2.00
CA ALA A 56 -1.25 4.03 -3.21
C ALA A 56 -0.24 4.72 -4.15
N VAL A 57 -0.32 6.05 -4.29
CA VAL A 57 0.64 6.83 -5.09
C VAL A 57 2.04 6.78 -4.47
N GLU A 58 2.16 6.95 -3.16
CA GLU A 58 3.43 6.82 -2.44
C GLU A 58 4.05 5.43 -2.61
N CYS A 59 3.23 4.38 -2.52
CA CYS A 59 3.67 3.00 -2.78
C CYS A 59 4.25 2.86 -4.20
N VAL A 60 3.55 3.37 -5.22
CA VAL A 60 4.06 3.36 -6.61
C VAL A 60 5.38 4.12 -6.73
N VAL A 61 5.50 5.30 -6.13
CA VAL A 61 6.74 6.09 -6.14
C VAL A 61 7.89 5.34 -5.47
N ASN A 62 7.65 4.67 -4.34
CA ASN A 62 8.64 3.86 -3.66
C ASN A 62 9.10 2.66 -4.50
N LEU A 63 8.17 1.96 -5.15
CA LEU A 63 8.51 0.85 -6.06
C LEU A 63 9.35 1.32 -7.25
N LEU A 64 9.04 2.51 -7.80
CA LEU A 64 9.88 3.14 -8.84
C LEU A 64 11.27 3.52 -8.31
N ASN A 65 11.40 3.98 -7.06
CA ASN A 65 12.69 4.28 -6.43
C ASN A 65 13.54 3.00 -6.24
N PHE A 66 12.91 1.85 -6.05
CA PHE A 66 13.59 0.54 -6.03
C PHE A 66 13.93 -0.01 -7.44
N ASN A 67 13.83 0.82 -8.48
CA ASN A 67 14.10 0.45 -9.88
C ASN A 67 13.20 -0.68 -10.40
N ILE A 68 11.99 -0.83 -9.86
CA ILE A 68 11.00 -1.77 -10.41
C ILE A 68 10.40 -1.18 -11.67
N ALA A 69 10.40 -1.95 -12.76
CA ALA A 69 9.82 -1.50 -14.03
C ALA A 69 8.34 -1.17 -13.89
N ALA A 70 7.90 -0.04 -14.45
CA ALA A 70 6.51 0.44 -14.36
C ALA A 70 5.47 -0.60 -14.79
N SER A 71 5.79 -1.42 -15.80
CA SER A 71 4.94 -2.51 -16.30
C SER A 71 4.75 -3.66 -15.31
N LYS A 72 5.57 -3.76 -14.27
CA LYS A 72 5.53 -4.81 -13.24
C LYS A 72 4.90 -4.35 -11.94
N ILE A 73 4.82 -3.04 -11.69
CA ILE A 73 4.34 -2.47 -10.43
C ILE A 73 2.93 -2.95 -10.08
N GLY A 74 1.98 -2.94 -11.03
CA GLY A 74 0.63 -3.44 -10.77
C GLY A 74 0.61 -4.91 -10.30
N ARG A 75 1.38 -5.77 -10.96
CA ARG A 75 1.51 -7.19 -10.57
C ARG A 75 2.16 -7.37 -9.20
N VAL A 76 3.14 -6.53 -8.86
CA VAL A 76 3.77 -6.55 -7.53
C VAL A 76 2.73 -6.23 -6.46
N ILE A 77 1.92 -5.19 -6.66
CA ILE A 77 0.84 -4.82 -5.74
C ILE A 77 -0.16 -5.97 -5.58
N GLU A 78 -0.63 -6.55 -6.69
CA GLU A 78 -1.55 -7.70 -6.67
C GLU A 78 -0.97 -8.90 -5.89
N THR A 79 0.28 -9.23 -6.15
CA THR A 79 0.95 -10.37 -5.51
C THR A 79 1.08 -10.16 -4.00
N VAL A 80 1.48 -8.96 -3.58
CA VAL A 80 1.59 -8.62 -2.14
C VAL A 80 0.23 -8.63 -1.47
N CYS A 81 -0.80 -8.06 -2.11
CA CYS A 81 -2.16 -8.09 -1.58
C CYS A 81 -2.65 -9.53 -1.42
N SER A 82 -2.40 -10.40 -2.40
CA SER A 82 -2.74 -11.82 -2.34
C SER A 82 -2.05 -12.55 -1.18
N LEU A 83 -0.77 -12.26 -0.90
CA LEU A 83 -0.06 -12.82 0.25
C LEU A 83 -0.69 -12.36 1.58
N CYS A 84 -1.19 -11.13 1.62
CA CYS A 84 -1.91 -10.58 2.77
C CYS A 84 -3.39 -10.95 2.80
N LYS A 85 -3.86 -11.82 1.88
CA LYS A 85 -5.28 -12.17 1.66
C LYS A 85 -6.21 -10.97 1.38
N ARG A 86 -5.65 -9.81 1.05
CA ARG A 86 -6.42 -8.60 0.69
C ARG A 86 -6.73 -8.58 -0.80
N ILE A 87 -7.90 -8.06 -1.17
CA ILE A 87 -8.27 -7.87 -2.57
C ILE A 87 -8.24 -6.38 -2.88
N PRO A 88 -7.30 -5.89 -3.72
CA PRO A 88 -7.28 -4.48 -4.09
C PRO A 88 -8.50 -4.14 -4.94
N ASN A 89 -9.14 -3.01 -4.67
CA ASN A 89 -10.31 -2.58 -5.45
C ASN A 89 -9.96 -2.20 -6.89
N GLN A 90 -8.82 -1.55 -7.09
CA GLN A 90 -8.29 -1.23 -8.41
C GLN A 90 -6.77 -1.04 -8.34
N VAL A 91 -6.07 -1.61 -9.32
CA VAL A 91 -4.61 -1.59 -9.40
C VAL A 91 -4.18 -0.62 -10.50
N PRO A 92 -3.14 0.21 -10.27
CA PRO A 92 -2.67 1.15 -11.27
C PRO A 92 -2.13 0.43 -12.51
N ALA A 93 -2.73 0.74 -13.66
CA ALA A 93 -2.22 0.31 -14.95
C ALA A 93 -0.85 0.94 -15.25
N CYS A 94 -0.08 0.32 -16.14
CA CYS A 94 1.25 0.80 -16.55
C CYS A 94 1.24 2.28 -16.98
N SER A 95 0.22 2.71 -17.74
CA SER A 95 0.03 4.11 -18.14
C SER A 95 -0.15 5.06 -16.94
N THR A 96 -0.88 4.62 -15.91
CA THR A 96 -1.08 5.39 -14.68
C THR A 96 0.23 5.49 -13.89
N VAL A 97 0.98 4.40 -13.79
CA VAL A 97 2.29 4.37 -13.15
C VAL A 97 3.27 5.32 -13.87
N ASN A 98 3.29 5.31 -15.20
CA ASN A 98 4.11 6.24 -15.98
C ASN A 98 3.70 7.70 -15.71
N ARG A 99 2.40 8.00 -15.68
CA ARG A 99 1.93 9.34 -15.32
C ARG A 99 2.38 9.77 -13.91
N ILE A 100 2.36 8.86 -12.94
CA ILE A 100 2.89 9.11 -11.59
C ILE A 100 4.38 9.39 -11.63
N ASN A 101 5.15 8.62 -12.43
CA ASN A 101 6.57 8.86 -12.63
C ASN A 101 6.84 10.24 -13.25
N ASP A 102 6.07 10.65 -14.25
CA ASP A 102 6.21 11.97 -14.88
C ASP A 102 5.91 13.10 -13.90
N MET A 103 4.88 12.95 -13.05
CA MET A 103 4.59 13.90 -11.97
C MET A 103 5.76 13.99 -10.98
N ARG A 104 6.34 12.86 -10.59
CA ARG A 104 7.54 12.81 -9.73
C ARG A 104 8.72 13.56 -10.35
N ILE A 105 8.99 13.35 -11.64
CA ILE A 105 10.06 14.04 -12.37
C ILE A 105 9.79 15.53 -12.47
N SER A 106 8.54 15.93 -12.70
CA SER A 106 8.13 17.34 -12.77
C SER A 106 8.34 18.07 -11.43
N VAL A 107 7.98 17.43 -10.31
CA VAL A 107 8.26 17.96 -8.97
C VAL A 107 9.77 18.10 -8.74
N ALA A 108 10.55 17.10 -9.09
CA ALA A 108 12.01 17.16 -8.99
C ALA A 108 12.58 18.31 -9.85
N SER A 109 12.08 18.48 -11.07
CA SER A 109 12.50 19.55 -11.99
C SER A 109 12.20 20.94 -11.43
N LYS A 110 11.03 21.11 -10.78
CA LYS A 110 10.67 22.36 -10.12
C LYS A 110 11.57 22.65 -8.91
N GLN A 111 11.88 21.63 -8.11
CA GLN A 111 12.83 21.76 -7.01
C GLN A 111 14.22 22.17 -7.51
N MET A 112 14.67 21.62 -8.64
CA MET A 112 15.93 22.03 -9.30
C MET A 112 15.93 23.50 -9.74
N GLN A 113 14.81 24.01 -10.26
CA GLN A 113 14.68 25.43 -10.61
C GLN A 113 14.70 26.36 -9.39
N ASP A 114 14.27 25.90 -8.22
CA ASP A 114 14.37 26.69 -7.00
C ASP A 114 15.78 26.66 -6.42
N ILE A 115 16.50 25.55 -6.60
CA ILE A 115 17.92 25.43 -6.24
C ILE A 115 18.78 26.36 -7.09
N SER A 116 18.51 26.52 -8.39
CA SER A 116 19.31 27.40 -9.26
C SER A 116 19.32 28.88 -8.84
N LYS A 117 18.41 29.28 -7.94
CA LYS A 117 18.36 30.63 -7.35
C LYS A 117 19.24 30.77 -6.09
N LYS A 118 19.78 29.68 -5.53
CA LYS A 118 20.67 29.69 -4.36
C LYS A 118 22.10 29.98 -4.80
N THR A 119 22.80 30.85 -4.06
CA THR A 119 24.16 31.31 -4.40
C THR A 119 25.28 30.52 -3.72
N ASN A 120 24.96 29.75 -2.67
CA ASN A 120 25.92 28.94 -1.94
C ASN A 120 25.59 27.46 -2.13
N LEU A 121 26.15 26.89 -3.19
CA LEU A 121 25.91 25.51 -3.59
C LEU A 121 27.25 24.84 -3.85
N THR A 122 27.46 23.64 -3.31
CA THR A 122 28.63 22.81 -3.60
C THR A 122 28.24 21.69 -4.55
N LEU A 123 28.89 21.63 -5.71
CA LEU A 123 28.70 20.59 -6.72
C LEU A 123 29.63 19.40 -6.47
N TYR A 124 29.06 18.21 -6.43
CA TYR A 124 29.73 16.92 -6.40
C TYR A 124 29.51 16.21 -7.73
N SER A 125 30.54 15.58 -8.25
CA SER A 125 30.49 14.70 -9.42
C SER A 125 30.95 13.31 -9.00
N ASP A 126 30.22 12.29 -9.42
CA ASP A 126 30.59 10.88 -9.26
C ASP A 126 30.49 10.17 -10.60
N GLU A 127 31.41 9.25 -10.90
CA GLU A 127 31.43 8.50 -12.15
C GLU A 127 31.24 7.02 -11.85
N THR A 128 30.22 6.41 -12.44
CA THR A 128 29.96 4.97 -12.34
C THR A 128 30.00 4.32 -13.72
N SER A 129 30.81 3.27 -13.86
CA SER A 129 30.87 2.51 -15.12
C SER A 129 29.93 1.29 -15.08
N LYS A 130 29.01 1.18 -16.04
CA LYS A 130 28.07 0.05 -16.16
C LYS A 130 27.94 -0.39 -17.62
N TYR A 131 28.05 -1.69 -17.88
CA TYR A 131 27.99 -2.27 -19.23
C TYR A 131 28.97 -1.65 -20.25
N GLY A 132 30.16 -1.25 -19.79
CA GLY A 132 31.17 -0.61 -20.65
C GLY A 132 30.87 0.85 -21.04
N LYS A 133 29.88 1.47 -20.38
CA LYS A 133 29.59 2.91 -20.49
C LYS A 133 29.80 3.57 -19.14
N SER A 134 30.46 4.73 -19.14
CA SER A 134 30.53 5.60 -17.97
C SER A 134 29.26 6.43 -17.87
N PHE A 135 28.74 6.55 -16.66
CA PHE A 135 27.62 7.40 -16.28
C PHE A 135 28.15 8.39 -15.25
N GLU A 136 28.11 9.67 -15.56
CA GLU A 136 28.49 10.72 -14.61
C GLU A 136 27.23 11.20 -13.91
N VAL A 137 27.26 11.30 -12.58
CA VAL A 137 26.17 11.81 -11.75
C VAL A 137 26.63 13.09 -11.09
N PHE A 138 25.82 14.14 -11.21
CA PHE A 138 26.06 15.41 -10.53
C PHE A 138 25.07 15.57 -9.37
N ALA A 139 25.57 15.93 -8.19
CA ALA A 139 24.77 16.24 -7.01
C ALA A 139 25.18 17.59 -6.46
N VAL A 140 24.22 18.39 -5.99
CA VAL A 140 24.49 19.68 -5.36
C VAL A 140 24.04 19.67 -3.92
N SER A 141 24.85 20.23 -3.03
CA SER A 141 24.47 20.49 -1.64
C SER A 141 24.37 21.97 -1.34
N ASP A 142 23.45 22.34 -0.45
CA ASP A 142 23.36 23.69 0.10
C ASP A 142 24.02 23.81 1.49
N ASP A 143 24.07 25.03 2.02
CA ASP A 143 24.63 25.36 3.33
C ASP A 143 23.97 24.61 4.50
N GLN A 144 22.76 24.10 4.29
CA GLN A 144 21.98 23.34 5.25
C GLN A 144 22.20 21.82 5.11
N LYS A 145 23.13 21.40 4.24
CA LYS A 145 23.44 20.00 3.92
C LYS A 145 22.29 19.23 3.27
N ASN A 146 21.35 19.91 2.63
CA ASN A 146 20.39 19.26 1.75
C ASN A 146 21.09 18.89 0.44
N SER A 147 21.00 17.63 0.02
CA SER A 147 21.60 17.14 -1.23
C SER A 147 20.55 16.93 -2.31
N TYR A 148 20.85 17.39 -3.52
CA TYR A 148 19.94 17.40 -4.67
C TYR A 148 20.62 16.77 -5.89
N PRO A 149 20.10 15.66 -6.44
CA PRO A 149 20.62 15.09 -7.68
C PRO A 149 20.25 15.98 -8.87
N ILE A 150 21.25 16.37 -9.66
CA ILE A 150 21.09 17.26 -10.83
C ILE A 150 20.94 16.48 -12.14
N GLY A 151 21.32 15.21 -12.15
CA GLY A 151 21.09 14.30 -13.27
C GLY A 151 22.34 13.52 -13.63
N THR A 152 22.21 12.75 -14.71
CA THR A 152 23.27 11.90 -15.25
C THR A 152 23.66 12.35 -16.65
N ALA A 153 24.96 12.44 -16.96
CA ALA A 153 25.46 12.59 -18.33
C ALA A 153 25.78 11.22 -18.94
#